data_AF-A0A2V8MZ32-F1
#
_entry.id   AF-A0A2V8MZ32-F1
#
_cell.length_a   1.000
_cell.length_b   1.000
_cell.length_c   1.000
_cell.angle_alpha   90.00
_cell.angle_beta   90.00
_cell.angle_gamma   90.00
#
_symmetry.space_group_name_H-M   'P 1'
#
loop_
_entity.id
_entity.type
_entity.pdbx_description
1 polymer ?
#
loop_
_entity_poly.entity_id
_entity_poly.type
_entity_poly.pdbx_seq_one_letter_code
_entity_poly.pdbx_strand_id
1 'polypeptide(L)'
;MGMLRGVQEVDAVATLELQATGTIQVQGQSCKLMTYRASINYQVSGMRVQYTCTLPNGQSHKAIEVVSGAFAWDEDIVGAGLVPGRGTATPNRGSLNERLIRLWSSPQGAPKAAAAGGENTKVAMEGGKPVVTFPIPGMQGAIAKATLNAENQAEQVETRLGNVVTEFTYEKYDDYNAPDDKVYGYFPGHIVEKRNGVTILDLTVKQTDVGNLYVVVPVPQSVQRPAQP
;
A
#
# COMPACT_ATOMS: atom_id res chain seq x y z
N MET A 1 2.26 38.36 -0.98
CA MET A 1 3.24 37.34 -0.55
C MET A 1 3.26 36.26 -1.60
N GLY A 2 4.32 36.20 -2.41
CA GLY A 2 4.45 35.25 -3.51
C GLY A 2 4.96 33.90 -3.01
N MET A 3 4.27 32.82 -3.36
CA MET A 3 4.76 31.46 -3.18
C MET A 3 5.98 31.24 -4.07
N LEU A 4 7.09 30.81 -3.46
CA LEU A 4 8.27 30.29 -4.13
C LEU A 4 7.90 28.98 -4.85
N ARG A 5 7.38 29.06 -6.07
CA ARG A 5 7.29 27.92 -6.98
C ARG A 5 8.60 27.85 -7.76
N GLY A 6 9.59 27.15 -7.20
CA GLY A 6 10.71 26.67 -8.00
C GLY A 6 10.24 25.61 -8.99
N VAL A 7 11.01 25.36 -10.04
CA VAL A 7 10.78 24.29 -11.04
C VAL A 7 10.93 22.86 -10.48
N GLN A 8 11.27 22.74 -9.20
CA GLN A 8 11.31 21.48 -8.47
C GLN A 8 10.06 21.37 -7.60
N GLU A 9 9.07 20.62 -8.07
CA GLU A 9 8.07 20.04 -7.17
C GLU A 9 8.78 19.02 -6.30
N VAL A 10 8.83 19.27 -4.99
CA VAL A 10 9.34 18.31 -4.02
C VAL A 10 8.21 17.37 -3.68
N ASP A 11 8.41 16.07 -3.92
CA ASP A 11 7.50 15.03 -3.46
C ASP A 11 7.42 15.05 -1.93
N ALA A 12 6.32 15.60 -1.41
CA ALA A 12 6.17 15.89 0.00
C ALA A 12 5.79 14.66 0.85
N VAL A 13 5.26 13.59 0.24
CA VAL A 13 4.76 12.42 0.98
C VAL A 13 5.78 11.29 0.92
N ALA A 14 6.80 11.35 1.79
CA ALA A 14 7.76 10.24 1.94
C ALA A 14 7.14 9.02 2.63
N THR A 15 6.20 9.28 3.55
CA THR A 15 5.56 8.30 4.42
C THR A 15 4.07 8.53 4.50
N LEU A 16 3.32 7.46 4.77
CA LEU A 16 1.88 7.51 5.02
C LEU A 16 1.52 6.50 6.10
N GLU A 17 0.83 6.94 7.15
CA GLU A 17 0.02 6.05 7.97
C GLU A 17 -1.45 6.18 7.60
N LEU A 18 -2.14 5.05 7.52
CA LEU A 18 -3.57 4.96 7.22
C LEU A 18 -4.24 4.06 8.24
N GLN A 19 -5.29 4.55 8.88
CA GLN A 19 -6.16 3.77 9.76
C GLN A 19 -7.52 3.58 9.12
N ALA A 20 -8.07 2.37 9.23
CA ALA A 20 -9.33 2.03 8.58
C ALA A 20 -10.17 1.01 9.36
N THR A 21 -11.43 0.92 8.95
CA THR A 21 -12.38 -0.15 9.29
C THR A 21 -12.83 -0.85 8.02
N GLY A 22 -13.40 -2.06 8.12
CA GLY A 22 -13.95 -2.75 6.94
C GLY A 22 -13.77 -4.25 7.02
N THR A 23 -13.40 -4.88 5.91
CA THR A 23 -13.15 -6.33 5.84
C THR A 23 -11.85 -6.65 5.12
N ILE A 24 -11.27 -7.79 5.46
CA ILE A 24 -10.11 -8.39 4.80
C ILE A 24 -10.34 -9.89 4.63
N GLN A 25 -9.86 -10.49 3.54
CA GLN A 25 -9.87 -11.93 3.36
C GLN A 25 -8.72 -12.57 4.13
N VAL A 26 -9.05 -13.52 5.01
CA VAL A 26 -8.08 -14.38 5.69
C VAL A 26 -8.40 -15.81 5.29
N GLN A 27 -7.46 -16.47 4.59
CA GLN A 27 -7.62 -17.86 4.12
C GLN A 27 -8.94 -18.09 3.33
N GLY A 28 -9.33 -17.10 2.52
CA GLY A 28 -10.57 -17.15 1.71
C GLY A 28 -11.86 -16.88 2.48
N GLN A 29 -11.78 -16.50 3.76
CA GLN A 29 -12.91 -16.08 4.57
C GLN A 29 -12.88 -14.58 4.81
N SER A 30 -14.02 -13.92 4.65
CA SER A 30 -14.18 -12.51 5.02
C SER A 30 -14.03 -12.33 6.53
N CYS A 31 -13.08 -11.51 6.94
CA CYS A 31 -12.77 -11.20 8.33
C CYS A 31 -13.08 -9.73 8.59
N LYS A 32 -13.96 -9.44 9.56
CA LYS A 32 -14.37 -8.07 9.90
C LYS A 32 -13.29 -7.38 10.71
N LEU A 33 -12.74 -6.28 10.19
CA LEU A 33 -11.65 -5.54 10.83
C LEU A 33 -12.12 -4.87 12.12
N MET A 34 -11.39 -5.12 13.19
CA MET A 34 -11.50 -4.43 14.48
C MET A 34 -10.46 -3.31 14.56
N THR A 35 -9.26 -3.56 14.04
CA THR A 35 -8.22 -2.55 13.82
C THR A 35 -7.58 -2.78 12.46
N TYR A 36 -7.17 -1.71 11.79
CA TYR A 36 -6.34 -1.77 10.60
C TYR A 36 -5.46 -0.53 10.57
N ARG A 37 -4.15 -0.74 10.48
CA ARG A 37 -3.14 0.31 10.27
C ARG A 37 -2.19 -0.14 9.17
N ALA A 38 -2.04 0.68 8.14
CA ALA A 38 -0.96 0.56 7.17
C ALA A 38 0.04 1.69 7.41
N SER A 39 1.30 1.36 7.68
CA SER A 39 2.41 2.31 7.76
C SER A 39 3.33 2.10 6.56
N ILE A 40 3.43 3.10 5.69
CA ILE A 40 4.09 3.04 4.40
C ILE A 40 5.25 4.03 4.37
N ASN A 41 6.39 3.58 3.83
CA ASN A 41 7.54 4.41 3.50
C ASN A 41 7.94 4.16 2.05
N TYR A 42 7.66 5.14 1.19
CA TYR A 42 7.87 5.00 -0.25
C TYR A 42 9.35 5.02 -0.64
N GLN A 43 10.22 5.61 0.18
CA GLN A 43 11.66 5.74 -0.11
C GLN A 43 12.38 4.39 -0.06
N VAL A 44 11.86 3.44 0.72
CA VAL A 44 12.43 2.09 0.87
C VAL A 44 11.55 0.98 0.29
N SER A 45 10.49 1.34 -0.46
CA SER A 45 9.47 0.38 -0.90
C SER A 45 8.88 -0.42 0.27
N GLY A 46 8.64 0.26 1.40
CA GLY A 46 8.27 -0.35 2.68
C GLY A 46 6.79 -0.20 3.01
N MET A 47 6.12 -1.28 3.40
CA MET A 47 4.77 -1.25 3.96
C MET A 47 4.66 -2.26 5.09
N ARG A 48 4.14 -1.84 6.23
CA ARG A 48 3.74 -2.69 7.36
C ARG A 48 2.25 -2.53 7.58
N VAL A 49 1.48 -3.61 7.44
CA VAL A 49 0.05 -3.65 7.71
C VAL A 49 -0.17 -4.43 8.99
N GLN A 50 -0.71 -3.77 10.02
CA GLN A 50 -1.12 -4.38 11.28
C GLN A 50 -2.64 -4.38 11.37
N TYR A 51 -3.23 -5.53 11.65
CA TYR A 51 -4.67 -5.62 11.84
C TYR A 51 -5.08 -6.69 12.85
N THR A 52 -6.27 -6.49 13.41
CA THR A 52 -7.05 -7.50 14.09
C THR A 52 -8.41 -7.58 13.45
N CYS A 53 -8.98 -8.78 13.34
CA CYS A 53 -10.29 -8.99 12.75
C CYS A 53 -11.02 -10.15 13.40
N THR A 54 -12.32 -10.26 13.13
CA THR A 54 -13.18 -11.34 13.60
C THR A 54 -13.71 -12.12 12.40
N LEU A 55 -13.41 -13.42 12.39
CA LEU A 55 -13.87 -14.37 11.38
C LEU A 55 -15.38 -14.65 11.52
N PRO A 56 -16.05 -15.21 10.50
CA PRO A 56 -17.48 -15.50 10.55
C PRO A 56 -17.88 -16.46 11.67
N ASN A 57 -16.96 -17.31 12.12
CA ASN A 57 -17.16 -18.23 13.24
C ASN A 57 -16.94 -17.57 14.63
N GLY A 58 -16.69 -16.27 14.68
CA GLY A 58 -16.47 -15.50 15.91
C GLY A 58 -15.03 -15.51 16.43
N GLN A 59 -14.11 -16.26 15.82
CA GLN A 59 -12.71 -16.29 16.24
C GLN A 59 -11.98 -14.99 15.85
N SER A 60 -11.10 -14.51 16.73
CA SER A 60 -10.24 -13.37 16.41
C SER A 60 -8.99 -13.83 15.67
N HIS A 61 -8.61 -13.05 14.66
CA HIS A 61 -7.36 -13.20 13.92
C HIS A 61 -6.55 -11.89 14.03
N LYS A 62 -5.22 -12.02 14.11
CA LYS A 62 -4.27 -10.90 14.16
C LYS A 62 -3.13 -11.23 13.20
N ALA A 63 -2.71 -10.25 12.41
CA ALA A 63 -1.51 -10.35 11.60
C ALA A 63 -0.78 -9.00 11.51
N ILE A 64 0.54 -9.10 11.27
CA ILE A 64 1.38 -7.99 10.89
C ILE A 64 2.14 -8.43 9.64
N GLU A 65 1.76 -7.87 8.50
CA GLU A 65 2.29 -8.22 7.18
C GLU A 65 3.24 -7.13 6.73
N VAL A 66 4.46 -7.49 6.35
CA VAL A 66 5.51 -6.52 6.00
C VAL A 66 6.14 -6.80 4.65
N VAL A 67 6.45 -5.73 3.91
CA VAL A 67 7.31 -5.73 2.73
C VAL A 67 8.30 -4.57 2.83
N SER A 68 9.53 -4.78 2.36
CA SER A 68 10.54 -3.74 2.21
C SER A 68 11.55 -4.16 1.15
N GLY A 69 11.60 -3.40 0.04
CA GLY A 69 12.40 -3.74 -1.13
C GLY A 69 12.10 -5.15 -1.65
N ALA A 70 13.12 -6.01 -1.66
CA ALA A 70 13.03 -7.40 -2.15
C ALA A 70 12.55 -8.41 -1.09
N PHE A 71 12.15 -7.96 0.10
CA PHE A 71 11.83 -8.84 1.23
C PHE A 71 10.38 -8.67 1.67
N ALA A 72 9.76 -9.79 2.04
CA ALA A 72 8.47 -9.82 2.72
C ALA A 72 8.50 -10.81 3.88
N TRP A 73 7.86 -10.46 4.99
CA TRP A 73 7.82 -11.25 6.22
C TRP A 73 6.61 -10.92 7.07
N ASP A 74 6.29 -11.80 8.01
CA ASP A 74 5.23 -11.61 9.01
C ASP A 74 5.84 -11.37 10.38
N GLU A 75 5.21 -10.52 11.18
CA GLU A 75 5.64 -10.20 12.54
C GLU A 75 4.56 -10.62 13.57
N ASP A 76 4.96 -11.15 14.73
CA ASP A 76 4.05 -11.40 15.86
C ASP A 76 3.78 -10.12 16.68
N ILE A 77 4.77 -9.22 16.72
CA ILE A 77 4.73 -7.88 17.27
C ILE A 77 5.40 -6.89 16.29
N VAL A 78 4.98 -5.63 16.30
CA VAL A 78 5.55 -4.62 15.41
C VAL A 78 7.07 -4.50 15.64
N GLY A 79 7.85 -4.62 14.56
CA GLY A 79 9.31 -4.52 14.61
C GLY A 79 9.99 -5.78 15.15
N ALA A 80 9.31 -6.94 15.11
CA ALA A 80 9.88 -8.22 15.51
C ALA A 80 11.23 -8.50 14.84
N GLY A 81 12.17 -9.11 15.59
CA GLY A 81 13.48 -9.52 15.08
C GLY A 81 14.48 -8.39 14.84
N LEU A 82 14.11 -7.12 15.08
CA LEU A 82 15.06 -5.98 15.02
C LEU A 82 15.93 -5.89 16.26
N VAL A 83 15.38 -6.29 17.41
CA VAL A 83 16.13 -6.45 18.67
C VAL A 83 16.27 -7.95 18.94
N PRO A 84 17.49 -8.46 19.18
CA PRO A 84 17.70 -9.88 19.48
C PRO A 84 16.78 -10.37 20.61
N GLY A 85 16.04 -11.45 20.36
CA GLY A 85 15.10 -12.06 21.31
C GLY A 85 13.75 -11.33 21.48
N ARG A 86 13.47 -10.27 20.71
CA ARG A 86 12.19 -9.55 20.74
C ARG A 86 11.33 -9.89 19.52
N GLY A 87 10.29 -10.67 19.76
CA GLY A 87 9.35 -11.09 18.71
C GLY A 87 9.99 -12.00 17.66
N THR A 88 9.15 -12.47 16.76
CA THR A 88 9.49 -13.36 15.64
C THR A 88 9.14 -12.69 14.32
N ALA A 89 10.16 -12.46 13.50
CA ALA A 89 9.98 -12.10 12.09
C ALA A 89 10.14 -13.35 11.21
N THR A 90 9.05 -13.78 10.60
CA THR A 90 8.96 -14.99 9.80
C THR A 90 9.02 -14.65 8.31
N PRO A 91 10.06 -15.06 7.56
CA PRO A 91 10.14 -14.78 6.14
C PRO A 91 8.92 -15.31 5.38
N ASN A 92 8.33 -14.48 4.52
CA ASN A 92 7.18 -14.83 3.69
C ASN A 92 7.38 -14.36 2.24
N ARG A 93 8.29 -15.04 1.54
CA ARG A 93 8.67 -14.71 0.16
C ARG A 93 7.52 -14.86 -0.82
N GLY A 94 6.58 -15.79 -0.56
CA GLY A 94 5.40 -16.00 -1.40
C GLY A 94 4.49 -14.76 -1.46
N SER A 95 4.47 -13.97 -0.39
CA SER A 95 3.68 -12.74 -0.31
C SER A 95 4.40 -11.49 -0.83
N LEU A 96 5.61 -11.59 -1.37
CA LEU A 96 6.36 -10.41 -1.84
C LEU A 96 5.59 -9.65 -2.92
N ASN A 97 5.11 -10.36 -3.94
CA ASN A 97 4.50 -9.72 -5.10
C ASN A 97 3.19 -9.02 -4.73
N GLU A 98 2.29 -9.70 -4.03
CA GLU A 98 1.03 -9.09 -3.60
C GLU A 98 1.21 -7.86 -2.71
N ARG A 99 2.22 -7.85 -1.82
CA ARG A 99 2.49 -6.70 -0.95
C ARG A 99 3.11 -5.53 -1.71
N LEU A 100 4.03 -5.79 -2.63
CA LEU A 100 4.57 -4.75 -3.51
C LEU A 100 3.48 -4.17 -4.44
N ILE A 101 2.59 -5.01 -4.97
CA ILE A 101 1.44 -4.56 -5.75
C ILE A 101 0.55 -3.66 -4.89
N ARG A 102 0.19 -4.07 -3.67
CA ARG A 102 -0.61 -3.22 -2.76
C ARG A 102 0.08 -1.89 -2.45
N LEU A 103 1.39 -1.89 -2.20
CA LEU A 103 2.16 -0.67 -1.94
C LEU A 103 2.19 0.25 -3.16
N TRP A 104 2.54 -0.26 -4.34
CA TRP A 104 2.77 0.55 -5.54
C TRP A 104 1.51 0.85 -6.35
N SER A 105 0.43 0.12 -6.14
CA SER A 105 -0.88 0.47 -6.68
C SER A 105 -1.68 1.38 -5.76
N SER A 106 -1.22 1.62 -4.53
CA SER A 106 -1.85 2.57 -3.59
C SER A 106 -1.94 4.00 -4.16
N PRO A 107 -2.85 4.86 -3.69
CA PRO A 107 -3.09 6.18 -4.27
C PRO A 107 -1.86 7.08 -4.39
N GLN A 108 -0.96 7.06 -3.39
CA GLN A 108 0.32 7.78 -3.48
C GLN A 108 1.44 6.90 -4.03
N GLY A 109 1.32 5.57 -3.94
CA GLY A 109 2.27 4.64 -4.54
C GLY A 109 2.24 4.67 -6.06
N ALA A 110 1.06 4.73 -6.66
CA ALA A 110 0.84 4.69 -8.11
C ALA A 110 1.56 5.84 -8.85
N PRO A 111 1.39 7.13 -8.48
CA PRO A 111 2.14 8.20 -9.14
C PRO A 111 3.66 8.09 -8.92
N LYS A 112 4.12 7.61 -7.76
CA LYS A 112 5.55 7.39 -7.49
C LYS A 112 6.12 6.25 -8.33
N ALA A 113 5.37 5.15 -8.46
CA ALA A 113 5.71 4.03 -9.34
C ALA A 113 5.74 4.47 -10.81
N ALA A 114 4.76 5.28 -11.24
CA ALA A 114 4.75 5.88 -12.57
C ALA A 114 5.96 6.78 -12.81
N ALA A 115 6.34 7.62 -11.85
CA ALA A 115 7.54 8.44 -11.95
C ALA A 115 8.82 7.57 -12.03
N ALA A 116 8.93 6.54 -11.19
CA ALA A 116 10.06 5.60 -11.21
C ALA A 116 10.17 4.80 -12.51
N GLY A 117 9.05 4.57 -13.21
CA GLY A 117 9.02 3.88 -14.50
C GLY A 117 9.69 4.67 -15.64
N GLY A 118 9.83 5.99 -15.52
CA GLY A 118 10.49 6.84 -16.50
C GLY A 118 9.92 6.65 -17.91
N GLU A 119 10.79 6.34 -18.88
CA GLU A 119 10.40 6.10 -20.29
C GLU A 119 9.46 4.90 -20.48
N ASN A 120 9.35 4.00 -19.51
CA ASN A 120 8.42 2.87 -19.55
C ASN A 120 7.01 3.25 -19.08
N THR A 121 6.82 4.46 -18.56
CA THR A 121 5.52 5.00 -18.20
C THR A 121 4.86 5.65 -19.40
N LYS A 122 3.59 5.30 -19.64
CA LYS A 122 2.81 5.76 -20.77
C LYS A 122 1.55 6.44 -20.29
N VAL A 123 1.20 7.55 -20.93
CA VAL A 123 -0.05 8.27 -20.69
C VAL A 123 -0.89 8.23 -21.95
N ALA A 124 -2.18 7.94 -21.80
CA ALA A 124 -3.16 7.91 -22.87
C ALA A 124 -4.50 8.49 -22.39
N MET A 125 -5.38 8.80 -23.34
CA MET A 125 -6.78 9.07 -23.06
C MET A 125 -7.60 7.85 -23.48
N GLU A 126 -8.33 7.24 -22.55
CA GLU A 126 -9.22 6.13 -22.83
C GLU A 126 -10.61 6.43 -22.26
N GLY A 127 -11.67 6.28 -23.07
CA GLY A 127 -13.03 6.59 -22.62
C GLY A 127 -13.21 8.02 -22.10
N GLY A 128 -12.39 8.97 -22.56
CA GLY A 128 -12.40 10.36 -22.11
C GLY A 128 -11.70 10.62 -20.78
N LYS A 129 -11.04 9.63 -20.18
CA LYS A 129 -10.26 9.77 -18.94
C LYS A 129 -8.75 9.62 -19.18
N PRO A 130 -7.90 10.31 -18.41
CA PRO A 130 -6.47 10.04 -18.41
C PRO A 130 -6.18 8.64 -17.85
N VAL A 131 -5.32 7.92 -18.55
CA VAL A 131 -4.86 6.59 -18.16
C VAL A 131 -3.33 6.58 -18.14
N VAL A 132 -2.76 6.15 -17.04
CA VAL A 132 -1.30 6.04 -16.84
C VAL A 132 -0.95 4.56 -16.69
N THR A 133 -0.11 4.05 -17.59
CA THR A 133 0.40 2.67 -17.54
C THR A 133 1.86 2.67 -17.15
N PHE A 134 2.26 1.90 -16.15
CA PHE A 134 3.61 1.92 -15.59
C PHE A 134 4.04 0.56 -15.03
N PRO A 135 5.35 0.25 -15.01
CA PRO A 135 5.86 -0.94 -14.34
C PRO A 135 5.76 -0.81 -12.81
N ILE A 136 5.50 -1.92 -12.12
CA ILE A 136 5.58 -1.96 -10.65
C ILE A 136 7.07 -2.03 -10.22
N PRO A 137 7.57 -1.08 -9.40
CA PRO A 137 8.95 -1.11 -8.94
C PRO A 137 9.28 -2.38 -8.15
N GLY A 138 10.49 -2.91 -8.39
CA GLY A 138 10.97 -4.14 -7.74
C GLY A 138 10.36 -5.43 -8.27
N MET A 139 9.56 -5.38 -9.35
CA MET A 139 8.84 -6.55 -9.87
C MET A 139 8.85 -6.61 -11.40
N GLN A 140 9.62 -7.54 -11.96
CA GLN A 140 9.67 -7.75 -13.40
C GLN A 140 8.33 -8.33 -13.92
N GLY A 141 7.83 -7.77 -15.01
CA GLY A 141 6.62 -8.26 -15.69
C GLY A 141 5.29 -7.84 -15.06
N ALA A 142 5.31 -7.11 -13.94
CA ALA A 142 4.11 -6.49 -13.39
C ALA A 142 3.89 -5.09 -13.99
N ILE A 143 2.73 -4.91 -14.62
CA ILE A 143 2.32 -3.64 -15.23
C ILE A 143 1.02 -3.18 -14.58
N ALA A 144 1.00 -1.94 -14.10
CA ALA A 144 -0.18 -1.28 -13.58
C ALA A 144 -0.77 -0.33 -14.63
N LYS A 145 -2.09 -0.18 -14.59
CA LYS A 145 -2.86 0.77 -15.38
C LYS A 145 -3.77 1.55 -14.43
N ALA A 146 -3.45 2.82 -14.20
CA ALA A 146 -4.23 3.73 -13.38
C ALA A 146 -5.15 4.59 -14.25
N THR A 147 -6.45 4.57 -13.98
CA THR A 147 -7.43 5.50 -14.55
C THR A 147 -7.65 6.64 -13.57
N LEU A 148 -7.60 7.88 -14.05
CA LEU A 148 -7.73 9.07 -13.22
C LEU A 148 -9.12 9.72 -13.35
N ASN A 149 -9.61 10.31 -12.25
CA ASN A 149 -10.83 11.12 -12.23
C ASN A 149 -10.55 12.55 -12.76
N ALA A 150 -11.56 13.43 -12.71
CA ALA A 150 -11.46 14.80 -13.20
C ALA A 150 -10.45 15.65 -12.40
N GLU A 151 -10.20 15.29 -11.15
CA GLU A 151 -9.23 15.88 -10.25
C GLU A 151 -7.82 15.27 -10.38
N ASN A 152 -7.60 14.41 -11.38
CA ASN A 152 -6.36 13.65 -11.61
C ASN A 152 -5.95 12.71 -10.46
N GLN A 153 -6.91 12.29 -9.64
CA GLN A 153 -6.71 11.26 -8.62
C GLN A 153 -7.01 9.89 -9.22
N ALA A 154 -6.25 8.87 -8.84
CA ALA A 154 -6.53 7.51 -9.28
C ALA A 154 -7.91 7.07 -8.76
N GLU A 155 -8.85 6.73 -9.63
CA GLU A 155 -10.13 6.12 -9.26
C GLU A 155 -10.08 4.59 -9.38
N GLN A 156 -9.20 4.07 -10.25
CA GLN A 156 -8.97 2.65 -10.43
C GLN A 156 -7.49 2.41 -10.76
N VAL A 157 -6.92 1.33 -10.23
CA VAL A 157 -5.62 0.80 -10.66
C VAL A 157 -5.76 -0.70 -10.91
N GLU A 158 -5.53 -1.13 -12.15
CA GLU A 158 -5.46 -2.55 -12.51
C GLU A 158 -3.99 -2.95 -12.70
N THR A 159 -3.52 -3.93 -11.93
CA THR A 159 -2.17 -4.47 -12.02
C THR A 159 -2.19 -5.91 -12.51
N ARG A 160 -1.48 -6.18 -13.60
CA ARG A 160 -1.34 -7.51 -14.19
C ARG A 160 0.04 -8.07 -13.93
N LEU A 161 0.10 -9.30 -13.43
CA LEU A 161 1.31 -10.10 -13.31
C LEU A 161 1.02 -11.52 -13.80
N GLY A 162 1.53 -11.86 -15.00
CA GLY A 162 1.14 -13.09 -15.69
C GLY A 162 -0.38 -13.15 -15.88
N ASN A 163 -1.01 -14.21 -15.38
CA ASN A 163 -2.47 -14.39 -15.47
C ASN A 163 -3.25 -13.80 -14.29
N VAL A 164 -2.56 -13.21 -13.30
CA VAL A 164 -3.22 -12.62 -12.13
C VAL A 164 -3.49 -11.14 -12.39
N VAL A 165 -4.74 -10.74 -12.16
CA VAL A 165 -5.17 -9.35 -12.18
C VAL A 165 -5.52 -8.94 -10.75
N THR A 166 -4.89 -7.87 -10.26
CA THR A 166 -5.24 -7.23 -9.00
C THR A 166 -5.80 -5.84 -9.30
N GLU A 167 -7.00 -5.56 -8.85
CA GLU A 167 -7.72 -4.32 -9.11
C GLU A 167 -7.90 -3.55 -7.82
N PHE A 168 -7.64 -2.26 -7.85
CA PHE A 168 -7.92 -1.33 -6.77
C PHE A 168 -8.93 -0.30 -7.24
N THR A 169 -9.94 -0.01 -6.42
CA THR A 169 -10.84 1.14 -6.64
C THR A 169 -10.74 2.10 -5.48
N TYR A 170 -10.78 3.39 -5.80
CA TYR A 170 -10.56 4.48 -4.86
C TYR A 170 -11.65 5.52 -5.01
N GLU A 171 -12.32 5.83 -3.92
CA GLU A 171 -13.42 6.79 -3.91
C GLU A 171 -13.35 7.69 -2.67
N LYS A 172 -14.17 8.75 -2.67
CA LYS A 172 -14.37 9.67 -1.55
C LYS A 172 -13.06 10.32 -1.10
N TYR A 173 -12.32 10.90 -2.04
CA TYR A 173 -11.09 11.60 -1.73
C TYR A 173 -11.34 12.80 -0.81
N ASP A 174 -10.61 12.87 0.30
CA ASP A 174 -10.62 14.00 1.24
C ASP A 174 -9.26 14.08 1.98
N ASP A 175 -9.05 15.16 2.72
CA ASP A 175 -7.96 15.28 3.68
C ASP A 175 -8.38 14.65 5.02
N TYR A 176 -8.00 13.37 5.17
CA TYR A 176 -8.26 12.54 6.36
C TYR A 176 -7.21 12.71 7.48
N ASN A 177 -6.30 13.69 7.37
CA ASN A 177 -5.40 14.00 8.47
C ASN A 177 -6.17 14.60 9.65
N ALA A 178 -5.57 14.56 10.85
CA ALA A 178 -6.15 15.20 12.02
C ALA A 178 -6.42 16.69 11.74
N PRO A 179 -7.43 17.32 12.37
CA PRO A 179 -7.80 18.71 12.07
C PRO A 179 -6.63 19.72 12.11
N ASP A 180 -5.69 19.52 13.04
CA ASP A 180 -4.52 20.39 13.22
C ASP A 180 -3.37 20.06 12.25
N ASP A 181 -3.44 18.91 11.56
CA ASP A 181 -2.43 18.38 10.64
C ASP A 181 -2.91 18.35 9.19
N LYS A 182 -3.98 19.08 8.87
CA LYS A 182 -4.47 19.19 7.48
C LYS A 182 -3.42 19.86 6.61
N VAL A 183 -3.04 19.16 5.55
CA VAL A 183 -2.04 19.62 4.57
C VAL A 183 -2.62 19.76 3.17
N TYR A 184 -3.95 19.62 3.02
CA TYR A 184 -4.65 19.52 1.74
C TYR A 184 -4.12 18.36 0.87
N GLY A 185 -3.67 17.30 1.53
CA GLY A 185 -3.28 16.04 0.92
C GLY A 185 -4.50 15.12 0.84
N TYR A 186 -5.04 14.93 -0.37
CA TYR A 186 -6.25 14.14 -0.57
C TYR A 186 -5.93 12.65 -0.72
N PHE A 187 -6.60 11.83 0.10
CA PHE A 187 -6.51 10.37 0.10
C PHE A 187 -7.91 9.78 -0.04
N PRO A 188 -8.08 8.57 -0.62
CA PRO A 188 -9.40 7.99 -0.76
C PRO A 188 -9.97 7.56 0.60
N GLY A 189 -11.23 7.89 0.83
CA GLY A 189 -12.02 7.47 1.97
C GLY A 189 -12.53 6.04 1.88
N HIS A 190 -12.58 5.48 0.66
CA HIS A 190 -12.97 4.10 0.41
C HIS A 190 -12.01 3.43 -0.55
N ILE A 191 -11.51 2.26 -0.15
CA ILE A 191 -10.51 1.49 -0.90
C ILE A 191 -11.01 0.05 -1.01
N VAL A 192 -11.08 -0.47 -2.23
CA VAL A 192 -11.35 -1.90 -2.46
C VAL A 192 -10.19 -2.51 -3.23
N GLU A 193 -9.65 -3.62 -2.75
CA GLU A 193 -8.72 -4.49 -3.49
C GLU A 193 -9.47 -5.76 -3.92
N LYS A 194 -9.40 -6.10 -5.19
CA LYS A 194 -9.84 -7.38 -5.74
C LYS A 194 -8.68 -8.11 -6.38
N ARG A 195 -8.71 -9.44 -6.33
CA ARG A 195 -7.78 -10.30 -7.05
C ARG A 195 -8.57 -11.32 -7.84
N ASN A 196 -8.41 -11.32 -9.17
CA ASN A 196 -9.18 -12.14 -10.10
C ASN A 196 -10.70 -12.06 -9.81
N GLY A 197 -11.21 -10.85 -9.56
CA GLY A 197 -12.61 -10.59 -9.25
C GLY A 197 -13.05 -10.86 -7.80
N VAL A 198 -12.22 -11.50 -6.97
CA VAL A 198 -12.53 -11.75 -5.55
C VAL A 198 -12.08 -10.57 -4.69
N THR A 199 -12.99 -9.96 -3.94
CA THR A 199 -12.63 -8.90 -2.97
C THR A 199 -11.74 -9.44 -1.87
N ILE A 200 -10.52 -8.90 -1.80
CA ILE A 200 -9.49 -9.21 -0.79
C ILE A 200 -9.55 -8.23 0.37
N LEU A 201 -9.83 -6.97 0.07
CA LEU A 201 -9.81 -5.88 1.05
C LEU A 201 -10.92 -4.88 0.70
N ASP A 202 -11.67 -4.42 1.70
CA ASP A 202 -12.64 -3.34 1.56
C ASP A 202 -12.52 -2.45 2.80
N LEU A 203 -11.98 -1.25 2.62
CA LEU A 203 -11.64 -0.32 3.69
C LEU A 203 -12.45 0.95 3.58
N THR A 204 -13.02 1.38 4.70
CA THR A 204 -13.38 2.77 4.95
C THR A 204 -12.28 3.42 5.80
N VAL A 205 -11.59 4.39 5.21
CA VAL A 205 -10.51 5.13 5.87
C VAL A 205 -11.10 6.04 6.96
N LYS A 206 -10.41 6.08 8.09
CA LYS A 206 -10.77 6.90 9.26
C LYS A 206 -9.83 8.06 9.47
N GLN A 207 -8.54 7.83 9.25
CA GLN A 207 -7.51 8.82 9.48
C GLN A 207 -6.28 8.50 8.63
N THR A 208 -5.62 9.55 8.16
CA THR A 208 -4.27 9.49 7.61
C THR A 208 -3.29 10.30 8.46
N ASP A 209 -2.01 10.02 8.31
CA ASP A 209 -0.91 10.86 8.80
C ASP A 209 0.23 10.79 7.76
N VAL A 210 0.61 11.93 7.20
CA VAL A 210 1.68 12.05 6.21
C VAL A 210 2.98 12.64 6.79
N GLY A 211 2.95 13.10 8.04
CA GLY A 211 4.07 13.76 8.71
C GLY A 211 4.96 12.80 9.51
N ASN A 212 4.55 11.55 9.69
CA ASN A 212 5.30 10.60 10.51
C ASN A 212 6.60 10.09 9.82
N LEU A 213 7.69 10.82 10.03
CA LEU A 213 9.04 10.46 9.58
C LEU A 213 9.59 9.16 10.21
N TYR A 214 8.99 8.66 11.29
CA TYR A 214 9.44 7.46 11.99
C TYR A 214 8.85 6.16 11.44
N VAL A 215 8.13 6.21 10.31
CA VAL A 215 7.75 5.01 9.56
C VAL A 215 9.00 4.42 8.90
N VAL A 216 9.74 3.64 9.67
CA VAL A 216 10.90 2.86 9.19
C VAL A 216 10.50 1.39 9.06
N VAL A 217 10.94 0.78 7.96
CA VAL A 217 10.67 -0.65 7.66
C VAL A 217 11.99 -1.39 7.44
N PRO A 218 12.87 -1.46 8.45
CA PRO A 218 14.14 -2.17 8.34
C PRO A 218 13.90 -3.68 8.23
N VAL A 219 14.72 -4.35 7.43
CA VAL A 219 14.62 -5.80 7.20
C VAL A 219 15.40 -6.54 8.30
N PRO A 220 14.75 -7.37 9.14
CA PRO A 220 15.45 -8.16 10.17
C PRO A 220 16.48 -9.12 9.57
N GLN A 221 17.57 -9.38 10.30
CA GLN A 221 18.63 -10.27 9.80
C GLN A 221 18.12 -11.70 9.52
N SER A 222 17.14 -12.19 10.29
CA SER A 222 16.51 -13.50 10.06
C SER A 222 15.78 -13.59 8.72
N VAL A 223 15.29 -12.45 8.20
CA VAL A 223 14.58 -12.35 6.92
C VAL A 223 15.54 -12.30 5.74
N GLN A 224 16.70 -11.67 5.93
CA GLN A 224 17.73 -11.56 4.89
C GLN A 224 18.40 -12.91 4.58
N ARG A 225 18.43 -13.83 5.56
CA ARG A 225 19.07 -15.13 5.39
C ARG A 225 18.24 -16.03 4.46
N PRO A 226 18.88 -16.84 3.59
CA PRO A 226 18.19 -17.96 2.95
C PRO A 226 17.65 -18.92 4.02
N ALA A 227 16.48 -19.52 3.76
CA ALA A 227 15.95 -20.59 4.62
C ALA A 227 17.05 -21.66 4.76
N GLN A 228 17.38 -22.04 5.99
CA GLN A 228 18.31 -23.14 6.22
C GLN A 228 17.69 -24.43 5.62
N PRO A 229 18.49 -25.24 4.90
CA PRO A 229 18.00 -26.48 4.29
C PRO A 229 17.48 -27.48 5.33
#